data_AF-D2ZQS4-F1
#
_entry.id   AF-D2ZQS4-F1
#
_cell.length_a   1.000
_cell.length_b   1.000
_cell.length_c   1.000
_cell.angle_alpha   90.00
_cell.angle_beta   90.00
_cell.angle_gamma   90.00
#
_symmetry.space_group_name_H-M   'P 1'
#
loop_
_entity.id
_entity.type
_entity.pdbx_description
1 polymer ?
#
loop_
_entity_poly.entity_id
_entity_poly.type
_entity_poly.pdbx_seq_one_letter_code
_entity_poly.pdbx_strand_id
1 'polypeptide(L)'
;MKFKITAVNTKNPSEKFEYELEGESVDSFKYFDEAEGKFFHPKEVLNNKMREINNNLMLNDSPIFTIKKAGEKANIKAMTFDIEIESI
;
A
#
# COMPACT_ATOMS: atom_id res chain seq x y z
N MET A 1 11.12 5.94 4.41
CA MET A 1 9.97 5.95 5.35
C MET A 1 9.26 4.59 5.32
N LYS A 2 8.60 4.19 6.42
CA LYS A 2 7.75 2.98 6.43
C LYS A 2 6.28 3.36 6.48
N PHE A 3 5.45 2.56 5.84
CA PHE A 3 4.02 2.76 5.77
C PHE A 3 3.29 1.45 6.04
N LYS A 4 2.34 1.48 6.96
CA LYS A 4 1.35 0.43 7.11
C LYS A 4 0.20 0.71 6.15
N ILE A 5 -0.08 -0.26 5.29
CA ILE A 5 -1.19 -0.22 4.34
C ILE A 5 -2.30 -1.13 4.86
N THR A 6 -3.51 -0.59 4.94
CA THR A 6 -4.71 -1.36 5.25
C THR A 6 -5.74 -1.15 4.15
N ALA A 7 -6.07 -2.18 3.38
CA ALA A 7 -7.05 -2.11 2.31
C ALA A 7 -8.24 -3.02 2.61
N VAL A 8 -9.45 -2.48 2.55
CA VAL A 8 -10.71 -3.21 2.78
C VAL A 8 -11.54 -3.18 1.51
N ASN A 9 -12.02 -4.35 1.06
CA ASN A 9 -12.86 -4.42 -0.13
C ASN A 9 -14.23 -3.78 0.14
N THR A 10 -14.62 -2.81 -0.71
CA THR A 10 -15.85 -2.01 -0.53
C THR A 10 -17.13 -2.84 -0.70
N LYS A 11 -17.07 -3.95 -1.43
CA LYS A 11 -18.20 -4.86 -1.67
C LYS A 11 -18.19 -6.09 -0.77
N ASN A 12 -17.04 -6.42 -0.17
CA ASN A 12 -16.88 -7.53 0.75
C ASN A 12 -15.95 -7.14 1.92
N PRO A 13 -16.48 -6.51 2.98
CA PRO A 13 -15.66 -6.00 4.09
C PRO A 13 -14.84 -7.07 4.83
N SER A 14 -15.20 -8.35 4.70
CA SER A 14 -14.43 -9.48 5.26
C SER A 14 -13.12 -9.72 4.50
N GLU A 15 -12.99 -9.21 3.27
CA GLU A 15 -11.75 -9.26 2.51
C GLU A 15 -10.91 -8.01 2.81
N LYS A 16 -9.83 -8.24 3.56
CA LYS A 16 -8.89 -7.21 4.01
C LYS A 16 -7.45 -7.63 3.69
N PHE A 17 -6.64 -6.66 3.31
CA PHE A 17 -5.19 -6.80 3.14
C PHE A 17 -4.47 -5.83 4.07
N GLU A 18 -3.48 -6.34 4.81
CA GLU A 18 -2.60 -5.55 5.68
C GLU A 18 -1.16 -5.90 5.38
N TYR A 19 -0.34 -4.90 5.11
CA TYR A 19 1.09 -5.08 4.83
C TYR A 19 1.87 -3.79 5.02
N GLU A 20 3.19 -3.91 5.14
CA GLU A 20 4.10 -2.78 5.22
C GLU A 20 4.77 -2.50 3.87
N LEU A 21 4.96 -1.22 3.58
CA LEU A 21 5.79 -0.72 2.48
C LEU A 21 6.91 0.14 3.05
N GLU A 22 8.12 -0.02 2.52
CA GLU A 22 9.27 0.82 2.86
C GLU A 22 9.75 1.55 1.61
N GLY A 23 9.86 2.88 1.68
CA GLY A 23 10.31 3.71 0.58
C GLY A 23 10.00 5.19 0.78
N GLU A 24 10.40 6.03 -0.17
CA GLU A 24 10.15 7.49 -0.16
C GLU A 24 9.70 8.02 -1.52
N SER A 25 9.71 7.18 -2.55
CA SER A 25 9.40 7.49 -3.94
C SER A 25 8.98 6.23 -4.69
N VAL A 26 8.26 6.38 -5.82
CA VAL A 26 7.70 5.28 -6.63
C VAL A 26 8.73 4.17 -6.87
N ASP A 27 9.92 4.54 -7.34
CA ASP A 27 10.98 3.59 -7.71
C ASP A 27 11.73 2.98 -6.52
N SER A 28 11.53 3.53 -5.32
CA SER A 28 12.19 3.09 -4.09
C SER A 28 11.31 2.23 -3.19
N PHE A 29 9.99 2.17 -3.45
CA PHE A 29 9.08 1.41 -2.62
C PHE A 29 9.34 -0.09 -2.71
N LYS A 30 9.34 -0.73 -1.54
CA LYS A 30 9.56 -2.16 -1.38
C LYS A 30 8.51 -2.74 -0.44
N TYR A 31 7.95 -3.87 -0.84
CA TYR A 31 7.11 -4.74 -0.03
C TYR A 31 7.96 -5.92 0.46
N PHE A 32 7.87 -6.26 1.75
CA PHE A 32 8.49 -7.48 2.28
C PHE A 32 7.50 -8.65 2.17
N ASP A 33 7.85 -9.65 1.36
CA ASP A 33 7.08 -10.88 1.29
C ASP A 33 7.61 -11.87 2.33
N GLU A 34 6.80 -12.16 3.36
CA GLU A 34 7.20 -13.08 4.42
C GLU A 34 7.34 -14.53 3.94
N ALA A 35 6.59 -14.94 2.92
CA ALA A 35 6.63 -16.31 2.40
C ALA A 35 7.91 -16.57 1.61
N GLU A 36 8.37 -15.58 0.85
CA GLU A 36 9.63 -15.67 0.10
C GLU A 36 10.84 -15.10 0.85
N GLY A 37 10.63 -14.43 1.99
CA GLY A 37 11.68 -13.86 2.84
C GLY A 37 12.51 -12.76 2.17
N LYS A 38 11.94 -12.05 1.19
CA LYS A 38 12.65 -11.03 0.40
C LYS A 38 11.78 -9.83 0.09
N PHE A 39 12.46 -8.73 -0.27
CA PHE A 39 11.82 -7.51 -0.73
C PHE A 39 11.52 -7.56 -2.23
N PHE A 40 10.35 -7.05 -2.58
CA PHE A 40 9.90 -6.90 -3.96
C PHE A 40 9.45 -5.49 -4.24
N HIS A 41 9.53 -5.08 -5.51
CA HIS A 41 8.84 -3.90 -5.92
C HIS A 41 7.31 -4.16 -5.86
N PRO A 42 6.47 -3.23 -5.36
CA PRO A 42 5.01 -3.42 -5.23
C PRO A 42 4.28 -3.86 -6.51
N LYS A 43 4.86 -3.56 -7.69
CA LYS A 43 4.33 -3.99 -9.00
C LYS A 43 4.62 -5.47 -9.35
N GLU A 44 5.58 -6.09 -8.66
CA GLU A 44 5.98 -7.50 -8.87
C GLU A 44 5.14 -8.48 -8.04
N VAL A 45 4.27 -7.98 -7.15
CA VAL A 45 3.39 -8.81 -6.33
C VAL A 45 2.47 -9.67 -7.21
N LEU A 46 2.52 -10.99 -6.98
CA LEU A 46 1.76 -11.97 -7.77
C LEU A 46 0.25 -11.90 -7.51
N ASN A 47 -0.16 -11.49 -6.31
CA ASN A 47 -1.57 -11.33 -5.96
C ASN A 47 -2.17 -10.14 -6.72
N ASN A 48 -3.12 -10.42 -7.62
CA ASN A 48 -3.80 -9.42 -8.44
C ASN A 48 -4.47 -8.30 -7.63
N LYS A 49 -5.07 -8.62 -6.47
CA LYS A 49 -5.77 -7.64 -5.63
C LYS A 49 -4.77 -6.72 -4.92
N MET A 50 -3.68 -7.27 -4.39
CA MET A 50 -2.61 -6.44 -3.83
C MET A 50 -1.96 -5.55 -4.89
N ARG A 51 -1.80 -6.06 -6.12
CA ARG A 51 -1.29 -5.26 -7.24
C ARG A 51 -2.23 -4.10 -7.61
N GLU A 52 -3.55 -4.30 -7.55
CA GLU A 52 -4.52 -3.20 -7.70
C GLU A 52 -4.35 -2.14 -6.59
N ILE A 53 -4.23 -2.56 -5.33
CA ILE A 53 -3.99 -1.65 -4.19
C ILE A 53 -2.68 -0.87 -4.42
N ASN A 54 -1.59 -1.58 -4.75
CA ASN A 54 -0.29 -0.97 -5.03
C ASN A 54 -0.33 0.01 -6.21
N ASN A 55 -1.09 -0.28 -7.26
CA ASN A 55 -1.24 0.64 -8.38
C ASN A 55 -1.89 1.96 -7.93
N ASN A 56 -2.92 1.91 -7.08
CA ASN A 56 -3.54 3.12 -6.52
C ASN A 56 -2.56 3.90 -5.62
N LEU A 57 -1.76 3.20 -4.82
CA LEU A 57 -0.73 3.82 -3.98
C LEU A 57 0.38 4.51 -4.80
N MET A 58 0.72 3.99 -5.97
CA MET A 58 1.83 4.49 -6.80
C MET A 58 1.41 5.52 -7.86
N LEU A 59 0.14 5.96 -7.87
CA LEU A 59 -0.29 7.08 -8.72
C LEU A 59 0.41 8.37 -8.26
N ASN A 60 0.78 9.24 -9.21
CA ASN A 60 1.57 10.45 -8.90
C ASN A 60 0.92 11.38 -7.87
N ASP A 61 -0.41 11.39 -7.77
CA ASP A 61 -1.22 12.18 -6.85
C ASP A 61 -1.60 11.41 -5.57
N SER A 62 -1.07 10.20 -5.38
CA SER A 62 -1.32 9.39 -4.20
C SER A 62 -0.84 10.09 -2.93
N PRO A 63 -1.65 10.09 -1.85
CA PRO A 63 -1.27 10.72 -0.60
C PRO A 63 -0.05 10.07 0.06
N ILE A 64 0.39 8.87 -0.33
CA ILE A 64 1.62 8.25 0.19
C ILE A 64 2.85 9.14 -0.04
N PHE A 65 2.85 9.97 -1.10
CA PHE A 65 3.93 10.91 -1.41
C PHE A 65 3.83 12.23 -0.62
N THR A 66 2.69 12.48 0.02
CA THR A 66 2.42 13.70 0.79
C THR A 66 2.62 13.51 2.29
N ILE A 67 2.56 12.28 2.77
CA ILE A 67 2.85 11.92 4.16
C ILE A 67 4.34 12.12 4.42
N LYS A 68 4.67 12.92 5.44
CA LYS A 68 6.07 13.28 5.76
C LYS A 68 6.46 13.01 7.20
N LYS A 69 5.52 12.67 8.08
CA LYS A 69 5.78 12.48 9.51
C LYS A 69 5.12 11.20 10.01
N ALA A 70 5.86 10.42 10.80
CA ALA A 70 5.35 9.23 11.47
C ALA A 70 4.04 9.51 12.21
N GLY A 71 3.07 8.60 12.07
CA GLY A 71 1.71 8.72 12.61
C GLY A 71 0.73 9.50 11.73
N GLU A 72 1.18 10.15 10.65
CA GLU A 72 0.25 10.73 9.67
C GLU A 72 -0.49 9.63 8.92
N LYS A 73 -1.80 9.85 8.78
CA LYS A 73 -2.71 8.95 8.08
C LYS A 73 -3.33 9.62 6.86
N ALA A 74 -3.51 8.86 5.80
CA ALA A 74 -4.28 9.27 4.64
C ALA A 74 -5.13 8.13 4.10
N ASN A 75 -6.17 8.47 3.35
CA ASN A 75 -7.08 7.50 2.77
C ASN A 75 -7.18 7.68 1.26
N ILE A 76 -7.19 6.58 0.53
CA ILE A 76 -7.52 6.51 -0.89
C ILE A 76 -8.84 5.76 -1.02
N LYS A 77 -9.85 6.39 -1.61
CA LYS A 77 -11.09 5.72 -2.01
C LYS A 77 -10.96 5.26 -3.45
N ALA A 78 -10.70 3.97 -3.64
CA ALA A 78 -10.72 3.35 -4.96
C ALA A 78 -12.07 2.67 -5.21
N MET A 79 -12.30 2.20 -6.45
CA MET A 79 -13.58 1.57 -6.81
C MET A 79 -13.83 0.25 -6.06
N THR A 80 -12.76 -0.52 -5.81
CA THR A 80 -12.83 -1.86 -5.20
C THR A 80 -12.37 -1.88 -3.74
N PHE A 81 -11.47 -0.96 -3.36
CA PHE A 81 -10.85 -0.94 -2.04
C PHE A 81 -10.87 0.46 -1.43
N ASP A 82 -11.22 0.54 -0.15
CA ASP A 82 -10.88 1.67 0.70
C ASP A 82 -9.51 1.39 1.32
N ILE A 83 -8.54 2.27 1.09
CA ILE A 83 -7.13 2.07 1.45
C ILE A 83 -6.72 3.13 2.46
N GLU A 84 -6.40 2.72 3.68
CA GLU A 84 -5.75 3.55 4.70
C GLU A 84 -4.22 3.37 4.61
N ILE A 85 -3.52 4.49 4.70
CA ILE A 85 -2.07 4.58 4.72
C ILE A 85 -1.69 5.25 6.03
N GLU A 86 -0.85 4.61 6.82
CA GLU A 86 -0.30 5.16 8.05
C GLU A 86 1.22 5.11 7.99
N SER A 87 1.91 6.24 8.13
CA SER A 87 3.36 6.23 8.28
C SER A 87 3.76 5.76 9.66
N ILE A 88 4.78 4.90 9.73
CA ILE A 88 5.29 4.29 10.97
C ILE A 88 6.82 4.45 11.08
#